data_AF-A0A7K4A005-F1
#
_entry.id   AF-A0A7K4A005-F1
#
_cell.length_a   1.000
_cell.length_b   1.000
_cell.length_c   1.000
_cell.angle_alpha   90.00
_cell.angle_beta   90.00
_cell.angle_gamma   90.00
#
_symmetry.space_group_name_H-M   'P 1'
#
loop_
_entity.id
_entity.type
_entity.pdbx_description
1 polymer ?
#
loop_
_entity_poly.entity_id
_entity_poly.type
_entity_poly.pdbx_seq_one_letter_code
_entity_poly.pdbx_strand_id
1 'polypeptide(L)'
;EFYKYIYDPFLIDKTLEILRLKQGPIKESEFLELNNRYFKAVKRGMGEKDSKDSLDCITGLAFKDLSEKFKLIEDDFPTVNVFVELDETAEKIWKEYLDIRHEMNNLERTKRYLKIKKCFSDYLISAPKKFTGPLVMDDSNIGHISRVELDNFYDKETGFRRSETGDGSVFF
;
A
#
# COMPACT_ATOMS: atom_id res chain seq x y z
N GLU A 1 -3.60 -21.47 16.43
CA GLU A 1 -2.78 -22.38 15.60
C GLU A 1 -1.58 -21.63 15.05
N PHE A 2 -0.36 -21.93 15.51
CA PHE A 2 0.85 -21.18 15.16
C PHE A 2 1.35 -21.41 13.72
N TYR A 3 0.93 -22.49 13.05
CA TYR A 3 1.39 -22.79 11.69
C TYR A 3 0.92 -21.77 10.65
N LYS A 4 -0.18 -21.04 10.90
CA LYS A 4 -0.78 -20.06 9.98
C LYS A 4 0.11 -18.83 9.75
N TYR A 5 1.11 -18.61 10.61
CA TYR A 5 2.09 -17.53 10.44
C TYR A 5 3.16 -17.84 9.39
N ILE A 6 3.36 -19.12 9.06
CA ILE A 6 4.44 -19.59 8.16
C ILE A 6 3.85 -20.21 6.90
N TYR A 7 2.76 -20.95 7.04
CA TYR A 7 2.14 -21.69 5.94
C TYR A 7 0.79 -21.12 5.58
N ASP A 8 0.60 -20.93 4.28
CA ASP A 8 -0.67 -20.54 3.69
C ASP A 8 -1.79 -21.51 4.13
N PRO A 9 -2.93 -21.01 4.67
CA PRO A 9 -4.06 -21.84 5.07
C PRO A 9 -4.52 -22.83 3.99
N PHE A 10 -4.47 -22.44 2.71
CA PHE A 10 -4.82 -23.30 1.59
C PHE A 10 -3.92 -24.54 1.50
N LEU A 11 -2.60 -24.39 1.68
CA LEU A 11 -1.66 -25.52 1.64
C LEU A 11 -1.91 -26.49 2.80
N ILE A 12 -2.23 -25.94 3.98
CA ILE A 12 -2.56 -26.75 5.15
C ILE A 12 -3.87 -27.49 4.96
N ASP A 13 -4.90 -26.85 4.42
CA ASP A 13 -6.18 -27.48 4.14
C ASP A 13 -6.03 -28.65 3.17
N LYS A 14 -5.21 -28.49 2.12
CA LYS A 14 -4.89 -29.59 1.19
C LYS A 14 -4.11 -30.72 1.85
N THR A 15 -3.21 -30.39 2.76
CA THR A 15 -2.47 -31.40 3.54
C THR A 15 -3.42 -32.20 4.43
N LEU A 16 -4.32 -31.51 5.15
CA LEU A 16 -5.32 -32.15 6.02
C LEU A 16 -6.32 -32.98 5.24
N GLU A 17 -6.78 -32.51 4.08
CA GLU A 17 -7.69 -33.25 3.18
C GLU A 17 -7.09 -34.62 2.81
N ILE A 18 -5.82 -34.66 2.42
CA ILE A 18 -5.13 -35.89 2.02
C ILE A 18 -4.87 -36.81 3.21
N LEU A 19 -4.43 -36.26 4.34
CA LEU A 19 -4.09 -37.05 5.53
C LEU A 19 -5.32 -37.61 6.25
N ARG A 20 -6.45 -36.88 6.29
CA ARG A 20 -7.70 -37.34 6.92
C ARG A 20 -8.29 -38.59 6.26
N LEU A 21 -8.00 -38.82 4.98
CA LEU A 21 -8.45 -40.00 4.24
C LEU A 21 -7.69 -41.28 4.61
N LYS A 22 -6.58 -41.16 5.35
CA LYS A 22 -5.78 -42.29 5.81
C LYS A 22 -6.15 -42.66 7.24
N GLN A 23 -6.51 -43.92 7.44
CA GLN A 23 -6.69 -44.50 8.76
C GLN A 23 -5.46 -45.35 9.08
N GLY A 24 -4.66 -44.93 10.06
CA GLY A 24 -3.48 -45.66 10.54
C GLY A 24 -2.12 -45.06 10.13
N PRO A 25 -1.01 -45.72 10.51
CA PRO A 25 0.35 -45.24 10.24
C PRO A 25 0.68 -45.28 8.75
N ILE A 26 1.37 -44.25 8.28
CA ILE A 26 1.82 -44.14 6.88
C ILE A 26 3.09 -44.96 6.70
N LYS A 27 3.06 -45.94 5.79
CA LYS A 27 4.25 -46.71 5.39
C LYS A 27 5.09 -45.91 4.40
N GLU A 28 6.41 -46.12 4.41
CA GLU A 28 7.33 -45.46 3.49
C GLU A 28 6.98 -45.68 2.01
N SER A 29 6.50 -46.88 1.66
CA SER A 29 6.01 -47.21 0.31
C SER A 29 4.85 -46.34 -0.17
N GLU A 30 4.08 -45.74 0.74
CA GLU A 30 2.93 -44.89 0.43
C GLU A 30 3.32 -43.41 0.29
N PHE A 31 4.54 -43.03 0.68
CA PHE A 31 4.99 -41.64 0.75
C PHE A 31 4.94 -40.95 -0.62
N LEU A 32 5.47 -41.61 -1.66
CA LEU A 32 5.49 -41.07 -3.02
C LEU A 32 4.07 -40.82 -3.55
N GLU A 33 3.17 -41.76 -3.29
CA GLU A 33 1.78 -41.64 -3.72
C GLU A 33 1.06 -40.48 -3.01
N LEU A 34 1.24 -40.36 -1.69
CA LEU A 34 0.69 -39.26 -0.90
C LEU A 34 1.19 -37.90 -1.39
N ASN A 35 2.49 -37.80 -1.68
CA ASN A 35 3.09 -36.57 -2.19
C ASN A 35 2.49 -36.18 -3.55
N ASN A 36 2.36 -37.14 -4.46
CA ASN A 36 1.75 -36.91 -5.77
C ASN A 36 0.27 -36.50 -5.65
N ARG A 37 -0.49 -37.11 -4.73
CA ARG A 37 -1.88 -36.74 -4.46
C ARG A 37 -1.99 -35.31 -3.92
N TYR A 38 -1.12 -34.93 -3.00
CA TYR A 38 -1.05 -33.57 -2.47
C TYR A 38 -0.78 -32.55 -3.58
N PHE A 39 0.27 -32.73 -4.37
CA PHE A 39 0.60 -31.79 -5.46
C PHE A 39 -0.52 -31.71 -6.51
N LYS A 40 -1.20 -32.82 -6.80
CA LYS A 40 -2.37 -32.81 -7.69
C LYS A 40 -3.56 -32.04 -7.10
N ALA A 41 -3.80 -32.16 -5.80
CA ALA A 41 -4.85 -31.43 -5.09
C ALA A 41 -4.55 -29.92 -5.03
N VAL A 42 -3.30 -29.55 -4.75
CA VAL A 42 -2.81 -28.16 -4.78
C VAL A 42 -2.95 -27.58 -6.19
N LYS A 43 -2.47 -28.28 -7.23
CA LYS A 43 -2.56 -27.81 -8.61
C LYS A 43 -4.01 -27.59 -9.08
N ARG A 44 -4.95 -28.41 -8.61
CA ARG A 44 -6.39 -28.23 -8.90
C ARG A 44 -7.01 -27.07 -8.12
N GLY A 45 -6.54 -26.81 -6.90
CA GLY A 45 -7.09 -25.79 -6.02
C GLY A 45 -6.47 -24.41 -6.20
N MET A 46 -5.25 -24.32 -6.76
CA MET A 46 -4.67 -23.05 -7.18
C MET A 46 -5.57 -22.46 -8.26
N GLY A 47 -6.23 -21.36 -7.92
CA GLY A 47 -7.30 -20.77 -8.71
C GLY A 47 -6.82 -20.37 -10.09
N GLU A 48 -7.27 -21.09 -11.13
CA GLU A 48 -7.20 -20.59 -12.49
C GLU A 48 -8.04 -19.32 -12.68
N LYS A 49 -9.04 -19.09 -11.82
CA LYS A 49 -10.02 -18.03 -11.99
C LYS A 49 -9.46 -16.65 -11.68
N ASP A 50 -8.85 -16.44 -10.50
CA ASP A 50 -8.26 -15.14 -10.14
C ASP A 50 -7.08 -14.77 -11.05
N SER A 51 -6.33 -15.78 -11.50
CA SER A 51 -5.27 -15.61 -12.49
C SER A 51 -5.82 -15.26 -13.88
N LYS A 52 -6.91 -15.90 -14.33
CA LYS A 52 -7.58 -15.56 -15.60
C LYS A 52 -8.20 -14.18 -15.56
N ASP A 53 -8.90 -13.82 -14.48
CA ASP A 53 -9.52 -12.50 -14.33
C ASP A 53 -8.46 -11.38 -14.37
N SER A 54 -7.28 -11.62 -13.78
CA SER A 54 -6.15 -10.70 -13.85
C SER A 54 -5.58 -10.60 -15.27
N LEU A 55 -5.43 -11.73 -15.97
CA LEU A 55 -4.98 -11.77 -17.37
C LEU A 55 -5.97 -11.10 -18.33
N ASP A 56 -7.27 -11.27 -18.11
CA ASP A 56 -8.33 -10.62 -18.88
C ASP A 56 -8.28 -9.09 -18.67
N CYS A 57 -8.01 -8.62 -17.46
CA CYS A 57 -7.80 -7.20 -17.21
C CYS A 57 -6.54 -6.66 -17.93
N ILE A 58 -5.44 -7.43 -17.96
CA ILE A 58 -4.21 -7.05 -18.67
C ILE A 58 -4.45 -6.99 -20.19
N THR A 59 -5.09 -8.01 -20.76
CA THR A 59 -5.40 -8.07 -22.19
C THR A 59 -6.40 -7.00 -22.63
N GLY A 60 -7.35 -6.66 -21.75
CA GLY A 60 -8.30 -5.56 -21.94
C GLY A 60 -7.76 -4.16 -21.62
N LEU A 61 -6.50 -4.02 -21.21
CA LEU A 61 -5.88 -2.76 -20.76
C LEU A 61 -6.64 -2.07 -19.60
N ALA A 62 -7.40 -2.84 -18.83
CA ALA A 62 -8.21 -2.39 -17.69
C ALA A 62 -7.35 -2.30 -16.42
N PHE A 63 -6.30 -1.46 -16.44
CA PHE A 63 -5.33 -1.36 -15.34
C PHE A 63 -5.92 -0.88 -14.02
N LYS A 64 -6.98 -0.06 -14.05
CA LYS A 64 -7.66 0.40 -12.85
C LYS A 64 -8.32 -0.78 -12.12
N ASP A 65 -9.06 -1.60 -12.85
CA ASP A 65 -9.75 -2.77 -12.29
C ASP A 65 -8.75 -3.84 -11.82
N LEU A 66 -7.62 -3.99 -12.55
CA LEU A 66 -6.52 -4.86 -12.14
C LEU A 66 -5.93 -4.41 -10.80
N SER A 67 -5.67 -3.11 -10.62
CA SER A 67 -5.10 -2.58 -9.38
C SER A 67 -6.02 -2.72 -8.17
N GLU A 68 -7.34 -2.73 -8.37
CA GLU A 68 -8.30 -2.91 -7.28
C GLU A 68 -8.46 -4.39 -6.91
N LYS A 69 -8.45 -5.30 -7.90
CA LYS A 69 -8.70 -6.73 -7.72
C LYS A 69 -7.44 -7.52 -7.37
N PHE A 70 -6.29 -7.17 -7.93
CA PHE A 70 -5.03 -7.85 -7.69
C PHE A 70 -4.23 -7.13 -6.60
N LYS A 71 -4.19 -7.72 -5.41
CA LYS A 71 -3.35 -7.28 -4.30
C LYS A 71 -2.41 -8.41 -3.91
N LEU A 72 -1.10 -8.21 -4.15
CA LEU A 72 -0.09 -9.18 -3.73
C LEU A 72 0.05 -9.23 -2.19
N ILE A 73 -0.20 -8.10 -1.54
CA ILE A 73 -0.22 -7.95 -0.08
C ILE A 73 -1.62 -7.43 0.27
N GLU A 74 -2.39 -8.19 1.04
CA GLU A 74 -3.77 -7.83 1.40
C GLU A 74 -3.83 -6.54 2.24
N ASP A 75 -2.81 -6.31 3.07
CA ASP A 75 -2.66 -5.15 3.97
C ASP A 75 -1.86 -3.99 3.35
N ASP A 76 -2.07 -3.68 2.08
CA ASP A 76 -1.55 -2.42 1.54
C ASP A 76 -2.44 -1.26 2.03
N PHE A 77 -2.00 -0.57 3.08
CA PHE A 77 -2.67 0.63 3.55
C PHE A 77 -2.48 1.71 2.48
N PRO A 78 -3.57 2.24 1.88
CA PRO A 78 -3.42 3.29 0.88
C PRO A 78 -2.63 4.44 1.51
N THR A 79 -1.54 4.84 0.86
CA THR A 79 -0.70 5.94 1.32
C THR A 79 -0.97 7.21 0.51
N VAL A 80 -0.76 8.35 1.14
CA VAL A 80 -0.83 9.67 0.53
C VAL A 80 0.50 10.35 0.76
N ASN A 81 0.95 11.10 -0.25
CA ASN A 81 2.15 11.90 -0.14
C ASN A 81 1.86 13.14 0.69
N VAL A 82 2.66 13.40 1.73
CA VAL A 82 2.52 14.53 2.64
C VAL A 82 3.82 15.33 2.65
N PHE A 83 3.72 16.63 2.40
CA PHE A 83 4.85 17.56 2.49
C PHE A 83 4.97 18.10 3.91
N VAL A 84 6.18 18.07 4.48
CA VAL A 84 6.43 18.42 5.87
C VAL A 84 7.38 19.63 5.97
N GLU A 85 6.91 20.72 6.56
CA GLU A 85 7.72 21.93 6.80
C GLU A 85 8.65 21.79 8.02
N LEU A 86 9.69 20.97 7.89
CA LEU A 86 10.65 20.71 8.97
C LEU A 86 11.53 21.91 9.32
N ASP A 87 11.81 22.77 8.33
CA ASP A 87 12.72 23.91 8.44
C ASP A 87 12.26 25.09 7.56
N GLU A 88 12.97 26.21 7.66
CA GLU A 88 12.69 27.42 6.86
C GLU A 88 12.91 27.23 5.36
N THR A 89 13.70 26.24 4.96
CA THR A 89 13.93 25.90 3.55
C THR A 89 12.70 25.21 2.98
N ALA A 90 12.13 24.28 3.73
CA ALA A 90 10.89 23.58 3.37
C ALA A 90 9.72 24.55 3.18
N GLU A 91 9.57 25.54 4.06
CA GLU A 91 8.53 26.57 3.95
C GLU A 91 8.68 27.39 2.65
N LYS A 92 9.92 27.74 2.25
CA LYS A 92 10.19 28.44 0.98
C LYS A 92 9.86 27.57 -0.23
N ILE A 93 10.24 26.29 -0.18
CA ILE A 93 9.95 25.32 -1.25
C ILE A 93 8.43 25.14 -1.40
N TRP A 94 7.69 25.06 -0.30
CA TRP A 94 6.23 24.95 -0.33
C TRP A 94 5.57 26.18 -0.95
N LYS A 95 6.00 27.38 -0.57
CA LYS A 95 5.53 28.64 -1.19
C LYS A 95 5.84 28.69 -2.68
N GLU A 96 7.05 28.29 -3.09
CA GLU A 96 7.41 28.22 -4.51
C GLU A 96 6.56 27.19 -5.26
N TYR A 97 6.27 26.03 -4.65
CA TYR A 97 5.38 25.04 -5.22
C TYR A 97 3.95 25.58 -5.41
N LEU A 98 3.40 26.31 -4.43
CA LEU A 98 2.09 26.96 -4.56
C LEU A 98 2.08 27.99 -5.69
N ASP A 99 3.11 28.81 -5.83
CA ASP A 99 3.24 29.77 -6.94
C ASP A 99 3.28 29.06 -8.30
N ILE A 100 4.04 27.96 -8.40
CA ILE A 100 4.07 27.13 -9.61
C ILE A 100 2.68 26.57 -9.95
N ARG A 101 1.83 26.26 -8.95
CA ARG A 101 0.46 25.78 -9.23
C ARG A 101 -0.43 26.85 -9.85
N HIS A 102 -0.22 28.12 -9.51
CA HIS A 102 -0.98 29.23 -10.07
C HIS A 102 -0.52 29.62 -11.50
N GLU A 103 0.58 29.07 -11.99
CA GLU A 103 1.04 29.25 -13.37
C GLU A 103 0.05 28.66 -14.37
N MET A 104 -0.50 29.51 -15.23
CA MET A 104 -1.46 29.11 -16.27
C MET A 104 -0.80 28.33 -17.41
N ASN A 105 0.48 28.61 -17.69
CA ASN A 105 1.21 27.93 -18.76
C ASN A 105 1.73 26.57 -18.30
N ASN A 106 1.14 25.49 -18.81
CA ASN A 106 1.52 24.11 -18.49
C ASN A 106 3.00 23.80 -18.72
N LEU A 107 3.62 24.34 -19.77
CA LEU A 107 5.01 24.07 -20.11
C LEU A 107 5.96 24.77 -19.13
N GLU A 108 5.68 26.04 -18.82
CA GLU A 108 6.49 26.78 -17.85
C GLU A 108 6.28 26.23 -16.43
N ARG A 109 5.05 25.85 -16.07
CA ARG A 109 4.73 25.15 -14.82
C ARG A 109 5.56 23.89 -14.66
N THR A 110 5.61 23.03 -15.69
CA THR A 110 6.39 21.79 -15.67
C THR A 110 7.88 22.07 -15.52
N LYS A 111 8.40 23.05 -16.27
CA LYS A 111 9.81 23.44 -16.22
C LYS A 111 10.22 23.97 -14.85
N ARG A 112 9.40 24.83 -14.24
CA ARG A 112 9.63 25.35 -12.89
C ARG A 112 9.56 24.24 -11.84
N TYR A 113 8.56 23.35 -11.92
CA TYR A 113 8.47 22.21 -11.02
C TYR A 113 9.70 21.30 -11.10
N LEU A 114 10.21 21.01 -12.29
CA LEU A 114 11.41 20.18 -12.47
C LEU A 114 12.65 20.75 -11.78
N LYS A 115 12.75 22.08 -11.63
CA LYS A 115 13.87 22.72 -10.91
C LYS A 115 13.80 22.43 -9.41
N ILE A 116 12.60 22.48 -8.83
CA ILE A 116 12.41 22.26 -7.38
C ILE A 116 12.17 20.79 -7.02
N LYS A 117 11.86 19.92 -8.00
CA LYS A 117 11.41 18.54 -7.78
C LYS A 117 12.28 17.77 -6.80
N LYS A 118 13.61 17.88 -6.92
CA LYS A 118 14.53 17.18 -6.04
C LYS A 118 14.35 17.64 -4.58
N CYS A 119 14.47 18.94 -4.34
CA CYS A 119 14.33 19.52 -3.01
C CYS A 119 12.91 19.32 -2.46
N PHE A 120 11.88 19.37 -3.30
CA PHE A 120 10.51 19.09 -2.90
C PHE A 120 10.33 17.63 -2.42
N SER A 121 10.94 16.68 -3.14
CA SER A 121 10.90 15.26 -2.77
C SER A 121 11.63 14.96 -1.46
N ASP A 122 12.65 15.74 -1.09
CA ASP A 122 13.38 15.56 0.18
C ASP A 122 12.50 15.80 1.42
N TYR A 123 11.42 16.57 1.29
CA TYR A 123 10.45 16.87 2.36
C TYR A 123 9.11 16.13 2.20
N LEU A 124 9.03 15.16 1.27
CA LEU A 124 7.82 14.41 0.98
C LEU A 124 7.87 13.03 1.63
N ILE A 125 6.85 12.70 2.44
CA ILE A 125 6.70 11.39 3.07
C ILE A 125 5.45 10.68 2.55
N SER A 126 5.48 9.35 2.53
CA SER A 126 4.27 8.54 2.29
C SER A 126 3.63 8.17 3.62
N ALA A 127 2.47 8.74 3.91
CA ALA A 127 1.74 8.52 5.16
C ALA A 127 0.41 7.78 4.91
N PRO A 128 -0.08 6.95 5.84
CA PRO A 128 -1.29 6.17 5.60
C PRO A 128 -2.54 7.07 5.51
N LYS A 129 -3.33 6.90 4.45
CA LYS A 129 -4.53 7.71 4.13
C LYS A 129 -5.52 7.80 5.27
N LYS A 130 -5.61 6.75 6.10
CA LYS A 130 -6.47 6.69 7.28
C LYS A 130 -6.21 7.84 8.27
N PHE A 131 -4.97 8.32 8.37
CA PHE A 131 -4.55 9.34 9.32
C PHE A 131 -4.27 10.70 8.66
N THR A 132 -4.19 10.75 7.33
CA THR A 132 -3.85 11.98 6.58
C THR A 132 -5.05 12.70 6.00
N GLY A 133 -6.27 12.17 6.16
CA GLY A 133 -7.50 12.74 5.57
C GLY A 133 -7.64 14.26 5.74
N PRO A 134 -7.48 14.82 6.96
CA PRO A 134 -7.57 16.26 7.21
C PRO A 134 -6.46 17.10 6.57
N LEU A 135 -5.33 16.48 6.20
CA LEU A 135 -4.14 17.18 5.71
C LEU A 135 -4.15 17.35 4.18
N VAL A 136 -5.01 16.62 3.46
CA VAL A 136 -5.05 16.64 1.99
C VAL A 136 -5.80 17.88 1.52
N MET A 137 -5.10 18.75 0.79
CA MET A 137 -5.76 19.86 0.09
C MET A 137 -6.54 19.31 -1.12
N ASP A 138 -7.79 19.74 -1.27
CA ASP A 138 -8.79 19.20 -2.22
C ASP A 138 -8.28 19.09 -3.68
N ASP A 139 -7.35 19.95 -4.10
CA ASP A 139 -6.93 20.04 -5.50
C ASP A 139 -5.62 19.30 -5.84
N SER A 140 -4.80 18.90 -4.87
CA SER A 140 -3.43 18.43 -5.15
C SER A 140 -3.10 16.99 -4.84
N ASN A 141 -3.99 16.27 -4.15
CA ASN A 141 -3.75 14.89 -3.71
C ASN A 141 -2.42 14.72 -2.91
N ILE A 142 -1.87 15.83 -2.43
CA ILE A 142 -0.68 15.95 -1.59
C ILE A 142 -1.16 16.61 -0.31
N GLY A 143 -0.90 15.97 0.82
CA GLY A 143 -1.12 16.55 2.13
C GLY A 143 -0.04 17.55 2.50
N HIS A 144 -0.36 18.50 3.37
CA HIS A 144 0.59 19.50 3.85
C HIS A 144 0.55 19.56 5.38
N ILE A 145 1.73 19.57 6.01
CA ILE A 145 1.88 19.82 7.44
C ILE A 145 2.69 21.11 7.59
N SER A 146 2.01 22.14 8.07
CA SER A 146 2.64 23.42 8.37
C SER A 146 3.57 23.30 9.57
N ARG A 147 4.54 24.21 9.67
CA ARG A 147 5.45 24.26 10.83
C ARG A 147 4.73 24.41 12.18
N VAL A 148 3.54 25.03 12.19
CA VAL A 148 2.72 25.24 13.39
C VAL A 148 2.07 23.94 13.85
N GLU A 149 1.67 23.10 12.91
CA GLU A 149 0.98 21.82 13.17
C GLU A 149 1.97 20.64 13.28
N LEU A 150 3.26 20.89 13.06
CA LEU A 150 4.29 19.87 13.02
C LEU A 150 4.32 19.03 14.30
N ASP A 151 4.23 19.66 15.47
CA ASP A 151 4.27 18.95 16.77
C ASP A 151 3.05 18.03 16.99
N ASN A 152 1.93 18.31 16.31
CA ASN A 152 0.71 17.50 16.41
C ASN A 152 0.78 16.24 15.53
N PHE A 153 1.40 16.34 14.35
CA PHE A 153 1.36 15.28 13.33
C PHE A 153 2.72 14.60 13.10
N TYR A 154 3.82 15.16 13.60
CA TYR A 154 5.16 14.69 13.28
C TYR A 154 6.07 14.69 14.51
N ASP A 155 6.71 13.56 14.75
CA ASP A 155 7.74 13.40 15.76
C ASP A 155 9.12 13.33 15.09
N LYS A 156 10.11 14.05 15.63
CA LYS A 156 11.45 14.13 15.00
C LYS A 156 12.22 12.82 15.05
N GLU A 157 11.92 11.93 16.00
CA GLU A 157 12.60 10.64 16.14
C GLU A 157 11.80 9.51 15.47
N THR A 158 10.48 9.51 15.63
CA THR A 158 9.60 8.41 15.17
C THR A 158 8.85 8.70 13.87
N GLY A 159 8.88 9.94 13.38
CA GLY A 159 8.24 10.36 12.12
C GLY A 159 6.75 10.67 12.28
N PHE A 160 5.97 10.41 11.22
CA PHE A 160 4.54 10.73 11.19
C PHE A 160 3.75 9.99 12.28
N ARG A 161 3.03 10.74 13.12
CA ARG A 161 2.26 10.21 14.24
C ARG A 161 1.02 9.48 13.75
N ARG A 162 0.89 8.21 14.15
CA ARG A 162 -0.24 7.31 13.81
C ARG A 162 -1.20 7.12 14.99
N SER A 163 -1.32 8.11 15.86
CA SER A 163 -2.32 8.08 16.93
C SER A 163 -3.70 8.25 16.32
N GLU A 164 -4.68 7.50 16.82
CA GLU A 164 -6.10 7.83 16.61
C GLU A 164 -6.36 9.21 17.22
N THR A 165 -6.32 10.26 16.40
CA THR A 165 -6.97 11.53 16.77
C THR A 165 -8.47 11.23 16.66
N GLY A 166 -9.26 11.04 17.72
CA GLY A 166 -9.10 11.69 19.02
C GLY A 166 -9.40 13.18 18.87
N ASP A 167 -10.63 13.50 18.45
CA ASP A 167 -11.33 14.78 18.64
C ASP A 167 -10.46 16.04 18.41
N GLY A 168 -10.04 16.26 17.16
CA GLY A 168 -9.42 17.50 16.72
C GLY A 168 -10.48 18.49 16.23
N SER A 169 -10.87 19.40 17.11
CA SER A 169 -11.82 20.50 16.89
C SER A 169 -11.60 21.22 15.55
N VAL A 170 -12.62 21.16 14.69
CA VAL A 170 -12.73 22.00 13.48
C VAL A 170 -13.15 23.40 13.94
N PHE A 171 -12.26 24.38 13.83
CA PHE A 171 -12.67 25.79 13.84
C PHE A 171 -12.92 26.21 12.40
N PHE A 172 -14.18 26.58 12.13
CA PHE A 172 -14.70 27.11 10.88
C PHE A 172 -14.11 28.48 10.54
#